data_AF-A0A376Y5T8-F1
#
_entry.id   AF-A0A376Y5T8-F1
#
_cell.length_a   1.000
_cell.length_b   1.000
_cell.length_c   1.000
_cell.angle_alpha   90.00
_cell.angle_beta   90.00
_cell.angle_gamma   90.00
#
_symmetry.space_group_name_H-M   'P 1'
#
loop_
_entity.id
_entity.type
_entity.pdbx_description
1 polymer ?
#
loop_
_entity_poly.entity_id
_entity_poly.type
_entity_poly.pdbx_seq_one_letter_code
_entity_poly.pdbx_strand_id
1 'polypeptide(L)'
;MRAEYLLSLHGFDLASEQHTVRDTAFLMEQLELREELDEIEQAKDEARLESFIKRVKKMFDTRHQLMVEQLDNETWDAAADTVRKLRFLDKLRAVPNNSKKNCSIFNFWKLNMALLQISEPGLSAAPHQRRLAAGIDLGTTNSLVATVRSGQAETLADHEGRHLLPSVVHYQQQGHSVGYDARTNAALDTANTISSVKRLMGRSLADIQQRYPHLPYQFQASENGLPMIETAAGLLTRCAFLRTSSKHWRAGN
;
A
#
# COMPACT_ATOMS: atom_id res chain seq x y z
N MET A 1 -2.73 3.45 -24.84
CA MET A 1 -1.61 3.76 -25.79
C MET A 1 -1.66 2.79 -26.98
N ARG A 2 -1.24 3.22 -28.18
CA ARG A 2 -1.17 2.35 -29.38
C ARG A 2 -0.27 1.11 -29.19
N ALA A 3 0.78 1.24 -28.38
CA ALA A 3 1.66 0.14 -27.99
C ALA A 3 0.94 -1.00 -27.23
N GLU A 4 -0.09 -0.68 -26.43
CA GLU A 4 -0.85 -1.69 -25.68
C GLU A 4 -1.70 -2.55 -26.62
N TYR A 5 -2.27 -1.92 -27.65
CA TYR A 5 -3.02 -2.62 -28.67
C TYR A 5 -2.10 -3.56 -29.46
N LEU A 6 -0.91 -3.10 -29.88
CA LEU A 6 0.08 -3.96 -30.53
C LEU A 6 0.46 -5.17 -29.68
N LEU A 7 0.78 -4.97 -28.40
CA LEU A 7 1.13 -6.06 -27.49
C LEU A 7 -0.03 -7.05 -27.26
N SER A 8 -1.28 -6.56 -27.25
CA SER A 8 -2.46 -7.43 -27.13
C SER A 8 -2.65 -8.34 -28.35
N LEU A 9 -2.30 -7.88 -29.57
CA LEU A 9 -2.30 -8.71 -30.78
C LEU A 9 -1.25 -9.84 -30.70
N HIS A 10 -0.18 -9.64 -29.93
CA HIS A 10 0.86 -10.63 -29.66
C HIS A 10 0.61 -11.45 -28.37
N GLY A 11 -0.60 -11.41 -27.81
CA GLY A 11 -0.99 -12.25 -26.67
C GLY A 11 -0.55 -11.74 -25.30
N PHE A 12 -0.02 -10.53 -25.20
CA PHE A 12 0.37 -9.94 -23.92
C PHE A 12 -0.81 -9.24 -23.25
N ASP A 13 -1.28 -9.80 -22.13
CA ASP A 13 -2.24 -9.13 -21.25
C ASP A 13 -1.52 -8.16 -20.31
N LEU A 14 -1.56 -6.87 -20.68
CA LEU A 14 -1.02 -5.77 -19.89
C LEU A 14 -1.92 -5.37 -18.71
N ALA A 15 -3.16 -5.87 -18.63
CA ALA A 15 -4.03 -5.68 -17.45
C ALA A 15 -3.63 -6.61 -16.30
N SER A 16 -2.89 -7.68 -16.58
CA SER A 16 -2.32 -8.55 -15.55
C SER A 16 -1.16 -7.86 -14.82
N GLU A 17 -1.35 -7.58 -13.53
CA GLU A 17 -0.35 -6.92 -12.66
C GLU A 17 0.82 -7.84 -12.25
N GLN A 18 0.72 -9.15 -12.53
CA GLN A 18 1.64 -10.16 -12.00
C GLN A 18 3.09 -10.01 -12.44
N HIS A 19 3.32 -9.47 -13.64
CA HIS A 19 4.66 -9.31 -14.18
C HIS A 19 5.42 -8.14 -13.54
N THR A 20 4.74 -7.02 -13.27
CA THR A 20 5.37 -5.83 -12.67
C THR A 20 5.77 -6.06 -11.20
N VAL A 21 5.05 -6.93 -10.48
CA VAL A 21 5.28 -7.22 -9.05
C VAL A 21 6.61 -7.96 -8.82
N ARG A 22 7.20 -8.56 -9.85
CA ARG A 22 8.47 -9.30 -9.74
C ARG A 22 9.71 -8.41 -9.93
N ASP A 23 9.54 -7.19 -10.43
CA ASP A 23 10.65 -6.25 -10.62
C ASP A 23 10.85 -5.41 -9.35
N THR A 24 11.67 -5.93 -8.44
CA THR A 24 11.98 -5.28 -7.16
C THR A 24 12.66 -3.93 -7.36
N ALA A 25 13.49 -3.77 -8.40
CA ALA A 25 14.17 -2.52 -8.70
C ALA A 25 13.17 -1.43 -9.10
N PHE A 26 12.20 -1.79 -9.94
CA PHE A 26 11.12 -0.87 -10.31
C PHE A 26 10.22 -0.53 -9.12
N LEU A 27 9.88 -1.51 -8.27
CA LEU A 27 9.06 -1.25 -7.07
C LEU A 27 9.75 -0.29 -6.09
N MET A 28 11.07 -0.42 -5.91
CA MET A 28 11.85 0.52 -5.09
C MET A 28 11.86 1.92 -5.71
N GLU A 29 12.10 2.05 -7.03
CA GLU A 29 12.03 3.32 -7.75
C GLU A 29 10.64 3.98 -7.62
N GLN A 30 9.57 3.19 -7.66
CA GLN A 30 8.21 3.69 -7.43
C GLN A 30 7.98 4.21 -6.01
N LEU A 31 8.58 3.57 -5.00
CA LEU A 31 8.47 3.97 -3.61
C LEU A 31 9.24 5.27 -3.36
N GLU A 32 10.48 5.36 -3.84
CA GLU A 32 11.31 6.56 -3.73
C GLU A 32 10.63 7.78 -4.40
N LEU A 33 10.10 7.62 -5.61
CA LEU A 33 9.41 8.71 -6.32
C LEU A 33 8.14 9.18 -5.58
N ARG A 34 7.49 8.30 -4.82
CA ARG A 34 6.31 8.66 -4.02
C ARG A 34 6.70 9.38 -2.76
N GLU A 35 7.68 8.85 -2.02
CA GLU A 35 8.16 9.48 -0.79
C GLU A 35 8.70 10.89 -1.06
N GLU A 36 9.51 11.06 -2.11
CA GLU A 36 10.02 12.38 -2.48
C GLU A 36 8.90 13.36 -2.81
N LEU A 37 7.85 12.89 -3.48
CA LEU A 37 6.73 13.75 -3.81
C LEU A 37 5.86 14.08 -2.60
N ASP A 38 5.64 13.12 -1.70
CA ASP A 38 4.96 13.35 -0.42
C ASP A 38 5.71 14.39 0.43
N GLU A 39 7.05 14.36 0.43
CA GLU A 39 7.88 15.38 1.09
C GLU A 39 7.72 16.76 0.45
N ILE A 40 7.76 16.83 -0.90
CA ILE A 40 7.52 18.07 -1.64
C ILE A 40 6.12 18.61 -1.33
N GLU A 41 5.13 17.73 -1.20
CA GLU A 41 3.75 18.04 -0.80
C GLU A 41 3.70 18.74 0.56
N GLN A 42 4.32 18.12 1.56
CA GLN A 42 4.32 18.58 2.94
C GLN A 42 5.08 19.90 3.09
N ALA A 43 6.18 20.05 2.37
CA ALA A 43 7.00 21.26 2.35
C ALA A 43 6.36 22.42 1.56
N LYS A 44 5.38 22.12 0.68
CA LYS A 44 4.80 23.08 -0.29
C LYS A 44 5.88 23.76 -1.15
N ASP A 45 6.90 23.01 -1.52
CA ASP A 45 8.08 23.51 -2.23
C ASP A 45 7.85 23.45 -3.76
N GLU A 46 7.42 24.56 -4.34
CA GLU A 46 7.12 24.65 -5.78
C GLU A 46 8.35 24.46 -6.67
N ALA A 47 9.54 24.88 -6.22
CA ALA A 47 10.78 24.72 -6.99
C ALA A 47 11.23 23.26 -7.03
N ARG A 48 11.11 22.54 -5.90
CA ARG A 48 11.33 21.09 -5.88
C ARG A 48 10.28 20.35 -6.70
N LEU A 49 9.02 20.78 -6.68
CA LEU A 49 7.98 20.20 -7.53
C LEU A 49 8.29 20.35 -9.03
N GLU A 50 8.75 21.52 -9.47
CA GLU A 50 9.11 21.75 -10.87
C GLU A 50 10.28 20.87 -11.31
N SER A 51 11.30 20.72 -10.46
CA SER A 51 12.45 19.84 -10.74
C SER A 51 12.07 18.36 -10.75
N PHE A 52 11.19 17.93 -9.84
CA PHE A 52 10.60 16.59 -9.83
C PHE A 52 9.85 16.28 -11.13
N ILE A 53 8.95 17.18 -11.57
CA ILE A 53 8.18 17.00 -12.81
C ILE A 53 9.11 16.91 -14.03
N LYS A 54 10.16 17.75 -14.09
CA LYS A 54 11.19 17.67 -15.16
C LYS A 54 11.90 16.32 -15.16
N ARG A 55 12.26 15.79 -13.99
CA ARG A 55 12.91 14.48 -13.86
C ARG A 55 11.99 13.34 -14.30
N VAL A 56 10.74 13.31 -13.82
CA VAL A 56 9.75 12.30 -14.21
C VAL A 56 9.46 12.34 -15.72
N LYS A 57 9.38 13.55 -16.31
CA LYS A 57 9.24 13.70 -17.76
C LYS A 57 10.43 13.10 -18.51
N LYS A 58 11.66 13.39 -18.07
CA LYS A 58 12.88 12.79 -18.66
C LYS A 58 12.86 11.26 -18.57
N MET A 59 12.49 10.71 -17.41
CA MET A 59 12.36 9.26 -17.21
C MET A 59 11.33 8.62 -18.14
N PHE A 60 10.20 9.30 -18.37
CA PHE A 60 9.19 8.84 -19.31
C PHE A 60 9.73 8.85 -20.74
N ASP A 61 10.35 9.96 -21.17
CA ASP A 61 10.87 10.11 -22.53
C ASP A 61 11.93 9.03 -22.84
N THR A 62 12.84 8.76 -21.89
CA THR A 62 13.83 7.68 -22.01
C THR A 62 13.18 6.30 -22.13
N ARG A 63 12.20 5.97 -21.28
CA ARG A 63 11.52 4.67 -21.33
C ARG A 63 10.62 4.53 -22.55
N HIS A 64 10.05 5.64 -23.05
CA HIS A 64 9.28 5.66 -24.27
C HIS A 64 10.15 5.34 -25.48
N GLN A 65 11.35 5.94 -25.56
CA GLN A 65 12.32 5.59 -26.62
C GLN A 65 12.70 4.11 -26.55
N LEU A 66 13.00 3.59 -25.35
CA LEU A 66 13.30 2.17 -25.16
C LEU A 66 12.14 1.27 -25.61
N MET A 67 10.89 1.63 -25.27
CA MET A 67 9.71 0.88 -25.72
C MET A 67 9.60 0.85 -27.25
N VAL A 68 9.85 1.98 -27.93
CA VAL A 68 9.82 2.04 -29.40
C VAL A 68 10.87 1.12 -29.99
N GLU A 69 12.10 1.19 -29.52
CA GLU A 69 13.19 0.31 -29.96
C GLU A 69 12.87 -1.18 -29.70
N GLN A 70 12.26 -1.50 -28.56
CA GLN A 70 11.87 -2.87 -28.24
C GLN A 70 10.75 -3.40 -29.14
N LEU A 71 9.79 -2.55 -29.53
CA LEU A 71 8.74 -2.89 -30.48
C LEU A 71 9.30 -3.05 -31.90
N ASP A 72 10.20 -2.17 -32.32
CA ASP A 72 10.85 -2.22 -33.64
C ASP A 72 11.72 -3.47 -33.79
N ASN A 73 12.36 -3.92 -32.70
CA ASN A 73 13.16 -5.14 -32.63
C ASN A 73 12.35 -6.41 -32.27
N GLU A 74 11.01 -6.32 -32.23
CA GLU A 74 10.10 -7.44 -31.91
C GLU A 74 10.39 -8.13 -30.55
N THR A 75 10.98 -7.42 -29.60
CA THR A 75 11.25 -7.91 -28.24
C THR A 75 10.01 -7.74 -27.34
N TRP A 76 8.97 -8.52 -27.62
CA TRP A 76 7.63 -8.32 -27.07
C TRP A 76 7.54 -8.39 -25.54
N ASP A 77 8.23 -9.30 -24.88
CA ASP A 77 8.26 -9.39 -23.40
C ASP A 77 8.86 -8.15 -22.75
N ALA A 78 9.98 -7.66 -23.30
CA ALA A 78 10.66 -6.47 -22.82
C ALA A 78 9.83 -5.21 -23.08
N ALA A 79 9.21 -5.12 -24.27
CA ALA A 79 8.27 -4.06 -24.60
C ALA A 79 7.05 -4.05 -23.66
N ALA A 80 6.51 -5.22 -23.32
CA ALA A 80 5.39 -5.35 -22.40
C ALA A 80 5.75 -4.86 -20.99
N ASP A 81 6.94 -5.22 -20.49
CA ASP A 81 7.44 -4.72 -19.21
C ASP A 81 7.64 -3.20 -19.22
N THR A 82 8.28 -2.66 -20.26
CA THR A 82 8.47 -1.21 -20.41
C THR A 82 7.13 -0.46 -20.49
N VAL A 83 6.13 -1.00 -21.17
CA VAL A 83 4.77 -0.41 -21.21
C VAL A 83 4.12 -0.41 -19.82
N ARG A 84 4.26 -1.49 -19.04
CA ARG A 84 3.75 -1.53 -17.65
C ARG A 84 4.42 -0.45 -16.79
N LYS A 85 5.73 -0.25 -16.94
CA LYS A 85 6.49 0.80 -16.24
C LYS A 85 6.07 2.21 -16.67
N LEU A 86 5.86 2.42 -17.98
CA LEU A 86 5.41 3.69 -18.53
C LEU A 86 4.04 4.11 -18.00
N ARG A 87 3.11 3.17 -17.76
CA ARG A 87 1.79 3.48 -17.16
C ARG A 87 1.89 4.13 -15.78
N PHE A 88 2.90 3.78 -14.99
CA PHE A 88 3.11 4.43 -13.70
C PHE A 88 3.61 5.87 -13.88
N LEU A 89 4.62 6.07 -14.73
CA LEU A 89 5.16 7.40 -14.99
C LEU A 89 4.13 8.31 -15.66
N ASP A 90 3.25 7.77 -16.50
CA ASP A 90 2.16 8.53 -17.11
C ASP A 90 1.14 9.01 -16.07
N LYS A 91 0.84 8.19 -15.06
CA LYS A 91 0.03 8.61 -13.90
C LYS A 91 0.72 9.71 -13.08
N LEU A 92 2.04 9.64 -12.92
CA LEU A 92 2.83 10.72 -12.27
C LEU A 92 2.91 12.00 -13.12
N ARG A 93 2.73 11.92 -14.45
CA ARG A 93 2.75 13.06 -15.38
C ARG A 93 1.37 13.69 -15.59
N ALA A 94 0.29 12.94 -15.41
CA ALA A 94 -1.09 13.40 -15.54
C ALA A 94 -1.51 14.44 -14.47
N VAL A 95 -0.53 14.96 -13.70
CA VAL A 95 -0.68 16.13 -12.85
C VAL A 95 -1.06 17.33 -13.72
N PRO A 96 -2.25 17.91 -13.53
CA PRO A 96 -2.72 18.96 -14.43
C PRO A 96 -1.90 20.23 -14.24
N ASN A 97 -1.44 20.79 -15.35
CA ASN A 97 -0.77 22.09 -15.50
C ASN A 97 -1.71 23.28 -15.21
N ASN A 98 -2.62 23.17 -14.23
CA ASN A 98 -3.58 24.22 -13.93
C ASN A 98 -3.11 25.05 -12.74
N SER A 99 -2.30 26.05 -13.05
CA SER A 99 -1.68 27.05 -12.16
C SER A 99 -2.66 27.98 -11.43
N LYS A 100 -3.92 27.60 -11.24
CA LYS A 100 -4.91 28.37 -10.49
C LYS A 100 -5.93 27.46 -9.81
N LYS A 101 -5.55 26.85 -8.67
CA LYS A 101 -6.41 26.50 -7.52
C LYS A 101 -5.61 25.64 -6.53
N ASN A 102 -5.02 26.31 -5.54
CA ASN A 102 -4.12 25.79 -4.49
C ASN A 102 -4.76 24.77 -3.51
N CYS A 103 -5.82 24.05 -3.90
CA CYS A 103 -6.51 23.09 -3.04
C CYS A 103 -7.00 21.82 -3.79
N SER A 104 -6.76 21.71 -5.11
CA SER A 104 -7.29 20.61 -5.94
C SER A 104 -6.24 19.56 -6.34
N ILE A 105 -4.98 19.97 -6.51
CA ILE A 105 -3.89 19.08 -6.96
C ILE A 105 -3.64 17.93 -5.99
N PHE A 106 -3.62 18.21 -4.69
CA PHE A 106 -3.35 17.20 -3.65
C PHE A 106 -4.51 16.21 -3.43
N ASN A 107 -5.75 16.64 -3.63
CA ASN A 107 -6.92 15.76 -3.50
C ASN A 107 -7.10 14.82 -4.72
N PHE A 108 -6.76 15.28 -5.92
CA PHE A 108 -6.71 14.42 -7.12
C PHE A 108 -5.61 13.35 -7.02
N TRP A 109 -4.50 13.71 -6.37
CA TRP A 109 -3.36 12.85 -6.04
C TRP A 109 -3.73 11.70 -5.12
N LYS A 110 -4.40 11.99 -3.99
CA LYS A 110 -4.90 10.98 -3.04
C LYS A 110 -5.84 9.95 -3.69
N LEU A 111 -6.70 10.39 -4.61
CA LEU A 111 -7.67 9.53 -5.30
C LEU A 111 -6.99 8.58 -6.32
N ASN A 112 -6.01 9.07 -7.08
CA ASN A 112 -5.27 8.22 -8.04
C ASN A 112 -4.25 7.30 -7.35
N MET A 113 -3.68 7.72 -6.21
CA MET A 113 -2.78 6.91 -5.38
C MET A 113 -3.51 5.73 -4.71
N ALA A 114 -4.77 5.90 -4.32
CA ALA A 114 -5.60 4.84 -3.72
C ALA A 114 -5.93 3.70 -4.71
N LEU A 115 -5.90 3.97 -6.02
CA LEU A 115 -6.13 2.99 -7.09
C LEU A 115 -4.89 2.14 -7.41
N LEU A 116 -3.72 2.46 -6.86
CA LEU A 116 -2.49 1.68 -7.01
C LEU A 116 -2.33 0.74 -5.80
N GLN A 117 -3.35 -0.09 -5.56
CA GLN A 117 -3.22 -1.21 -4.63
C GLN A 117 -2.16 -2.17 -5.17
N ILE A 118 -1.14 -2.38 -4.36
CA ILE A 118 -0.14 -3.42 -4.56
C ILE A 118 -0.87 -4.76 -4.37
N SER A 119 -1.20 -5.44 -5.47
CA SER A 119 -1.57 -6.85 -5.44
C SER A 119 -0.37 -7.66 -4.90
N GLU A 120 -0.57 -8.39 -3.80
CA GLU A 120 0.45 -9.27 -3.21
C GLU A 120 0.90 -10.35 -4.23
N PRO A 121 2.20 -10.68 -4.32
CA PRO A 121 2.70 -11.68 -5.25
C PRO A 121 2.21 -13.09 -4.89
N GLY A 122 1.52 -13.77 -5.83
CA GLY A 122 1.33 -15.22 -5.77
C GLY A 122 -0.01 -15.80 -6.23
N LEU A 123 -1.06 -14.99 -6.45
CA LEU A 123 -2.38 -15.53 -6.82
C LEU A 123 -2.81 -15.05 -8.22
N SER A 124 -2.46 -15.84 -9.24
CA SER A 124 -3.09 -15.73 -10.56
C SER A 124 -4.38 -16.51 -10.56
N ALA A 125 -5.50 -15.80 -10.57
CA ALA A 125 -6.82 -16.40 -10.76
C ALA A 125 -7.03 -16.62 -12.27
N ALA A 126 -7.36 -17.86 -12.66
CA ALA A 126 -7.65 -18.24 -14.04
C ALA A 126 -8.82 -17.42 -14.63
N PRO A 127 -8.95 -17.29 -15.97
CA PRO A 127 -9.86 -16.32 -16.63
C PRO A 127 -11.37 -16.51 -16.37
N HIS A 128 -11.75 -17.57 -15.66
CA HIS A 128 -13.13 -17.88 -15.26
C HIS A 128 -13.36 -17.79 -13.73
N GLN A 129 -12.33 -17.52 -12.94
CA GLN A 129 -12.50 -17.13 -11.55
C GLN A 129 -12.91 -15.66 -11.52
N ARG A 130 -14.19 -15.41 -11.26
CA ARG A 130 -14.65 -14.09 -10.81
C ARG A 130 -13.69 -13.62 -9.73
N ARG A 131 -12.93 -12.55 -9.99
CA ARG A 131 -12.07 -11.92 -8.97
C ARG A 131 -13.00 -11.55 -7.80
N LEU A 132 -12.96 -12.34 -6.74
CA LEU A 132 -13.65 -12.04 -5.49
C LEU A 132 -12.87 -10.88 -4.86
N ALA A 133 -13.29 -9.66 -5.17
CA ALA A 133 -12.77 -8.48 -4.52
C ALA A 133 -13.36 -8.42 -3.10
N ALA A 134 -12.48 -8.30 -2.11
CA ALA A 134 -12.86 -8.06 -0.72
C ALA A 134 -12.25 -6.74 -0.26
N GLY A 135 -13.07 -5.86 0.31
CA GLY A 135 -12.64 -4.66 1.00
C GLY A 135 -12.38 -4.97 2.47
N ILE A 136 -11.25 -4.51 3.00
CA ILE A 136 -10.91 -4.63 4.41
C ILE A 136 -10.96 -3.23 5.01
N ASP A 137 -11.85 -3.00 5.98
CA ASP A 137 -11.79 -1.81 6.82
C ASP A 137 -10.92 -2.12 8.05
N LEU A 138 -9.78 -1.44 8.14
CA LEU A 138 -8.88 -1.52 9.28
C LEU A 138 -9.18 -0.37 10.24
N GLY A 139 -10.19 -0.52 11.09
CA GLY A 139 -10.54 0.48 12.09
C GLY A 139 -9.59 0.50 13.28
N THR A 140 -9.70 1.55 14.11
CA THR A 140 -8.92 1.68 15.36
C THR A 140 -9.32 0.67 16.42
N THR A 141 -10.62 0.37 16.52
CA THR A 141 -11.19 -0.52 17.55
C THR A 141 -11.53 -1.88 16.97
N ASN A 142 -12.21 -1.90 15.82
CA ASN A 142 -12.60 -3.12 15.13
C ASN A 142 -12.24 -3.01 13.65
N SER A 143 -12.06 -4.15 13.02
CA SER A 143 -11.88 -4.30 11.58
C SER A 143 -12.96 -5.24 11.04
N LEU A 144 -13.25 -5.13 9.75
CA LEU A 144 -14.18 -6.03 9.07
C LEU A 144 -13.76 -6.26 7.63
N VAL A 145 -14.29 -7.32 7.03
CA VAL A 145 -14.14 -7.62 5.61
C VAL A 145 -15.51 -7.62 4.96
N ALA A 146 -15.61 -7.03 3.78
CA ALA A 146 -16.82 -7.01 2.97
C ALA A 146 -16.49 -7.38 1.52
N THR A 147 -17.46 -7.90 0.79
CA THR A 147 -17.36 -8.19 -0.64
C THR A 147 -18.60 -7.69 -1.34
N VAL A 148 -18.55 -7.55 -2.67
CA VAL A 148 -19.72 -7.20 -3.49
C VAL A 148 -20.26 -8.47 -4.15
N ARG A 149 -21.47 -8.87 -3.78
CA ARG A 149 -22.21 -9.97 -4.41
C ARG A 149 -23.45 -9.40 -5.09
N SER A 150 -23.62 -9.69 -6.38
CA SER A 150 -24.79 -9.24 -7.18
C SER A 150 -25.06 -7.73 -7.11
N GLY A 151 -24.01 -6.92 -7.03
CA GLY A 151 -24.11 -5.45 -6.93
C GLY A 151 -24.41 -4.92 -5.52
N GLN A 152 -24.55 -5.79 -4.52
CA GLN A 152 -24.74 -5.41 -3.12
C GLN A 152 -23.50 -5.72 -2.28
N ALA A 153 -23.15 -4.79 -1.38
CA ALA A 153 -22.05 -4.99 -0.45
C ALA A 153 -22.53 -5.84 0.74
N GLU A 154 -21.81 -6.92 1.03
CA GLU A 154 -22.10 -7.83 2.14
C GLU A 154 -20.84 -8.06 2.98
N THR A 155 -21.00 -8.07 4.30
CA THR A 155 -19.90 -8.37 5.23
C THR A 155 -19.64 -9.88 5.29
N LEU A 156 -18.37 -10.25 5.41
CA LEU A 156 -17.95 -11.63 5.66
C LEU A 156 -17.88 -11.86 7.16
N ALA A 157 -18.53 -12.92 7.63
CA ALA A 157 -18.41 -13.37 9.02
C ALA A 157 -17.20 -14.29 9.16
N ASP A 158 -16.63 -14.35 10.36
CA ASP A 158 -15.72 -15.42 10.74
C ASP A 158 -16.47 -16.74 11.00
N HIS A 159 -15.72 -17.77 11.38
CA HIS A 159 -16.25 -19.11 11.68
C HIS A 159 -17.24 -19.15 12.86
N GLU A 160 -17.26 -18.14 13.72
CA GLU A 160 -18.22 -18.01 14.83
C GLU A 160 -19.41 -17.10 14.47
N GLY A 161 -19.53 -16.70 13.19
CA GLY A 161 -20.61 -15.84 12.72
C GLY A 161 -20.41 -14.35 13.03
N ARG A 162 -19.21 -13.93 13.45
CA ARG A 162 -18.92 -12.54 13.81
C ARG A 162 -18.41 -11.76 12.62
N HIS A 163 -19.00 -10.61 12.36
CA HIS A 163 -18.59 -9.72 11.27
C HIS A 163 -17.52 -8.69 11.65
N LEU A 164 -17.28 -8.51 12.94
CA LEU A 164 -16.30 -7.56 13.47
C LEU A 164 -15.20 -8.32 14.18
N LEU A 165 -13.96 -7.92 13.93
CA LEU A 165 -12.78 -8.44 14.63
C LEU A 165 -12.13 -7.29 15.40
N PRO A 166 -11.84 -7.42 16.70
CA PRO A 166 -11.08 -6.43 17.44
C PRO A 166 -9.73 -6.13 16.76
N SER A 167 -9.37 -4.87 16.61
CA SER A 167 -8.07 -4.44 16.06
C SER A 167 -6.97 -4.56 17.12
N VAL A 168 -6.73 -5.79 17.57
CA VAL A 168 -5.82 -6.14 18.67
C VAL A 168 -4.91 -7.28 18.22
N VAL A 169 -3.62 -7.19 18.54
CA VAL A 169 -2.65 -8.27 18.32
C VAL A 169 -1.87 -8.46 19.60
N HIS A 170 -1.75 -9.71 20.05
CA HIS A 170 -0.93 -10.08 21.19
C HIS A 170 0.30 -10.83 20.69
N TYR A 171 1.50 -10.30 20.97
CA TYR A 171 2.76 -10.86 20.50
C TYR A 171 3.41 -11.72 21.58
N GLN A 172 3.93 -12.87 21.16
CA GLN A 172 4.66 -13.79 22.02
C GLN A 172 6.04 -14.04 21.42
N GLN A 173 6.95 -14.66 22.18
CA GLN A 173 8.28 -15.03 21.66
C GLN A 173 8.18 -15.92 20.41
N GLN A 174 7.16 -16.78 20.36
CA GLN A 174 6.87 -17.65 19.24
C GLN A 174 5.44 -17.41 18.73
N GLY A 175 5.30 -16.44 17.84
CA GLY A 175 4.03 -16.17 17.15
C GLY A 175 3.23 -15.02 17.76
N HIS A 176 1.96 -14.98 17.41
CA HIS A 176 1.02 -13.95 17.84
C HIS A 176 -0.42 -14.46 17.74
N SER A 177 -1.32 -13.90 18.55
CA SER A 177 -2.77 -14.03 18.38
C SER A 177 -3.38 -12.69 17.93
N VAL A 178 -4.54 -12.72 17.29
CA VAL A 178 -5.22 -11.54 16.73
C VAL A 178 -6.68 -11.54 17.16
N GLY A 179 -7.29 -10.36 17.27
CA GLY A 179 -8.73 -10.24 17.43
C GLY A 179 -9.20 -10.55 18.85
N TYR A 180 -10.21 -11.41 18.95
CA TYR A 180 -10.80 -11.78 20.24
C TYR A 180 -9.80 -12.51 21.13
N ASP A 181 -9.00 -13.43 20.58
CA ASP A 181 -7.97 -14.17 21.31
C ASP A 181 -6.85 -13.27 21.82
N ALA A 182 -6.48 -12.26 21.05
CA ALA A 182 -5.53 -11.25 21.52
C ALA A 182 -6.13 -10.40 22.64
N ARG A 183 -7.40 -10.04 22.52
CA ARG A 183 -8.09 -9.14 23.46
C ARG A 183 -8.19 -9.73 24.88
N THR A 184 -8.27 -11.05 25.03
CA THR A 184 -8.31 -11.69 26.36
C THR A 184 -7.03 -11.45 27.17
N ASN A 185 -5.90 -11.22 26.47
CA ASN A 185 -4.60 -10.94 27.08
C ASN A 185 -4.38 -9.46 27.43
N ALA A 186 -5.29 -8.56 27.03
CA ALA A 186 -5.10 -7.12 27.19
C ALA A 186 -4.97 -6.64 28.64
N ALA A 187 -5.48 -7.40 29.61
CA ALA A 187 -5.34 -7.11 31.04
C ALA A 187 -4.15 -7.84 31.69
N LEU A 188 -3.69 -8.94 31.10
CA LEU A 188 -2.66 -9.82 31.68
C LEU A 188 -1.27 -9.47 31.17
N ASP A 189 -1.16 -9.13 29.88
CA ASP A 189 0.08 -8.75 29.22
C ASP A 189 -0.17 -7.49 28.38
N THR A 190 -0.26 -6.35 29.06
CA THR A 190 -0.57 -5.05 28.47
C THR A 190 0.55 -4.53 27.56
N ALA A 191 1.79 -4.92 27.82
CA ALA A 191 2.96 -4.47 27.05
C ALA A 191 3.02 -5.15 25.68
N ASN A 192 2.66 -6.44 25.60
CA ASN A 192 2.68 -7.19 24.33
C ASN A 192 1.31 -7.28 23.63
N THR A 193 0.23 -6.79 24.25
CA THR A 193 -1.12 -6.77 23.67
C THR A 193 -1.43 -5.39 23.08
N ILE A 194 -1.16 -5.24 21.79
CA ILE A 194 -1.19 -3.97 21.09
C ILE A 194 -2.57 -3.73 20.45
N SER A 195 -3.10 -2.53 20.62
CA SER A 195 -4.39 -2.07 20.08
C SER A 195 -4.31 -0.60 19.67
N SER A 196 -5.33 -0.09 18.98
CA SER A 196 -5.44 1.34 18.63
C SER A 196 -4.26 1.92 17.84
N VAL A 197 -3.44 1.09 17.19
CA VAL A 197 -2.22 1.51 16.46
C VAL A 197 -2.50 2.55 15.38
N LYS A 198 -3.70 2.52 14.77
CA LYS A 198 -4.11 3.52 13.77
C LYS A 198 -4.13 4.96 14.31
N ARG A 199 -4.24 5.17 15.63
CA ARG A 199 -4.10 6.50 16.26
C ARG A 199 -2.65 6.99 16.31
N LEU A 200 -1.71 6.05 16.28
CA LEU A 200 -0.28 6.30 16.35
C LEU A 200 0.32 6.58 14.98
N MET A 201 -0.33 6.16 13.88
CA MET A 201 0.17 6.32 12.51
C MET A 201 0.46 7.78 12.16
N GLY A 202 1.55 8.03 11.41
CA GLY A 202 1.95 9.36 10.95
C GLY A 202 2.45 10.31 12.04
N ARG A 203 2.74 9.81 13.25
CA ARG A 203 3.24 10.62 14.38
C ARG A 203 4.71 10.34 14.65
N SER A 204 5.45 11.32 15.18
CA SER A 204 6.78 11.11 15.74
C SER A 204 6.71 10.37 17.08
N LEU A 205 7.85 9.86 17.57
CA LEU A 205 7.93 9.27 18.91
C LEU A 205 7.56 10.28 19.99
N ALA A 206 8.09 11.50 19.90
CA ALA A 206 7.82 12.58 20.85
C ALA A 206 6.32 12.93 20.90
N ASP A 207 5.66 13.03 19.74
CA ASP A 207 4.21 13.29 19.68
C ASP A 207 3.39 12.18 20.35
N ILE A 208 3.81 10.92 20.19
CA ILE A 208 3.12 9.77 20.81
C ILE A 208 3.25 9.85 22.32
N GLN A 209 4.46 10.05 22.83
CA GLN A 209 4.73 10.13 24.27
C GLN A 209 3.98 11.30 24.92
N GLN A 210 3.91 12.46 24.24
CA GLN A 210 3.18 13.62 24.74
C GLN A 210 1.66 13.41 24.74
N ARG A 211 1.09 12.88 23.65
CA ARG A 211 -0.38 12.74 23.49
C ARG A 211 -0.96 11.55 24.23
N TYR A 212 -0.16 10.51 24.43
CA TYR A 212 -0.60 9.24 24.99
C TYR A 212 0.34 8.75 26.11
N PRO A 213 0.53 9.55 27.17
CA PRO A 213 1.52 9.29 28.22
C PRO A 213 1.24 8.02 29.04
N HIS A 214 0.02 7.49 28.97
CA HIS A 214 -0.42 6.31 29.72
C HIS A 214 -0.61 5.07 28.85
N LEU A 215 -0.09 5.06 27.61
CA LEU A 215 -0.07 3.82 26.85
C LEU A 215 0.82 2.79 27.54
N PRO A 216 0.39 1.53 27.63
CA PRO A 216 1.19 0.47 28.24
C PRO A 216 2.34 0.00 27.33
N TYR A 217 2.45 0.54 26.11
CA TYR A 217 3.41 0.12 25.11
C TYR A 217 4.76 0.77 25.33
N GLN A 218 5.80 -0.04 25.21
CA GLN A 218 7.18 0.46 25.19
C GLN A 218 7.54 0.84 23.77
N PHE A 219 8.11 2.03 23.61
CA PHE A 219 8.50 2.56 22.32
C PHE A 219 9.99 2.84 22.27
N GLN A 220 10.59 2.54 21.11
CA GLN A 220 11.98 2.89 20.80
C GLN A 220 12.02 3.65 19.48
N ALA A 221 12.97 4.57 19.34
CA ALA A 221 13.28 5.15 18.03
C ALA A 221 14.11 4.16 17.22
N SER A 222 13.76 3.98 15.94
CA SER A 222 14.67 3.37 14.97
C SER A 222 15.86 4.30 14.69
N GLU A 223 16.84 3.82 13.93
CA GLU A 223 17.99 4.62 13.46
C GLU A 223 17.55 5.92 12.76
N ASN A 224 16.42 5.88 12.04
CA ASN A 224 15.85 7.03 11.33
C ASN A 224 14.82 7.82 12.16
N GLY A 225 14.75 7.59 13.48
CA GLY A 225 13.84 8.30 14.39
C GLY A 225 12.38 7.86 14.32
N LEU A 226 12.05 6.79 13.60
CA LEU A 226 10.67 6.29 13.51
C LEU A 226 10.30 5.53 14.79
N PRO A 227 9.09 5.74 15.35
CA PRO A 227 8.67 5.02 16.55
C PRO A 227 8.39 3.54 16.22
N MET A 228 9.11 2.69 16.92
CA MET A 228 8.97 1.24 16.96
C MET A 228 8.32 0.84 18.28
N ILE A 229 7.49 -0.21 18.26
CA ILE A 229 6.88 -0.80 19.45
C ILE A 229 7.74 -2.00 19.85
N GLU A 230 8.20 -2.03 21.09
CA GLU A 230 8.91 -3.17 21.65
C GLU A 230 7.89 -4.22 22.12
N THR A 231 8.11 -5.47 21.68
CA THR A 231 7.25 -6.60 22.01
C THR A 231 8.10 -7.85 22.25
N ALA A 232 7.50 -8.90 22.80
CA ALA A 232 8.14 -10.22 22.95
C ALA A 232 8.60 -10.85 21.61
N ALA A 233 8.02 -10.41 20.49
CA ALA A 233 8.44 -10.81 19.14
C ALA A 233 9.55 -9.92 18.54
N GLY A 234 10.08 -8.98 19.33
CA GLY A 234 11.06 -7.98 18.92
C GLY A 234 10.44 -6.61 18.59
N LEU A 235 11.24 -5.76 17.95
CA LEU A 235 10.85 -4.40 17.56
C LEU A 235 9.94 -4.43 16.32
N LEU A 236 8.75 -3.86 16.45
CA LEU A 236 7.76 -3.82 15.38
C LEU A 236 7.42 -2.39 14.96
N THR A 237 7.33 -2.17 13.65
CA THR A 237 6.74 -0.93 13.13
C THR A 237 5.22 -0.96 13.29
N ARG A 238 4.60 0.22 13.36
CA ARG A 238 3.13 0.35 13.31
C ARG A 238 2.53 -0.25 12.03
N CYS A 239 3.24 -0.17 10.90
CA CYS A 239 2.86 -0.82 9.64
C CYS A 239 2.91 -2.35 9.73
N ALA A 240 3.92 -2.91 10.40
CA ALA A 240 4.02 -4.35 10.64
C ALA A 240 2.81 -4.85 11.43
N PHE A 241 2.38 -4.11 12.46
CA PHE A 241 1.14 -4.42 13.20
C PHE A 241 -0.10 -4.47 12.28
N LEU A 242 -0.30 -3.43 11.45
CA LEU A 242 -1.45 -3.39 10.54
C LEU A 242 -1.45 -4.55 9.54
N ARG A 243 -0.26 -4.97 9.09
CA ARG A 243 -0.07 -6.13 8.22
C ARG A 243 -0.38 -7.45 8.93
N THR A 244 0.01 -7.59 10.20
CA THR A 244 -0.34 -8.77 11.01
C THR A 244 -1.85 -8.90 11.17
N SER A 245 -2.51 -7.79 11.52
CA SER A 245 -3.97 -7.76 11.67
C SER A 245 -4.70 -8.03 10.34
N SER A 246 -4.21 -7.53 9.20
CA SER A 246 -4.83 -7.78 7.90
C SER A 246 -4.60 -9.21 7.38
N LYS A 247 -3.44 -9.82 7.65
CA LYS A 247 -3.15 -11.21 7.26
C LYS A 247 -4.06 -12.21 7.95
N HIS A 248 -4.49 -11.95 9.19
CA HIS A 248 -5.41 -12.83 9.90
C HIS A 248 -6.72 -13.06 9.13
N TRP A 249 -7.25 -12.00 8.50
CA TRP A 249 -8.43 -12.11 7.64
C TRP A 249 -8.23 -12.92 6.37
N ARG A 250 -6.99 -13.00 5.86
CA ARG A 250 -6.65 -13.83 4.69
C ARG A 250 -6.49 -15.31 5.03
N ALA A 251 -6.15 -15.61 6.28
CA ALA A 251 -5.92 -16.98 6.75
C ALA A 251 -7.18 -17.66 7.32
N GLY A 252 -8.21 -16.88 7.66
CA GLY A 252 -9.44 -17.34 8.28
C GLY A 252 -10.60 -17.67 7.33
N ASN A 253 -10.38 -17.68 6.02
CA ASN A 253 -11.37 -18.04 4.98
C ASN A 253 -10.79 -19.02 3.97
#